data_AF-A0A537ZNM5-F1
#
_entry.id   AF-A0A537ZNM5-F1
#
_cell.length_a   1.000
_cell.length_b   1.000
_cell.length_c   1.000
_cell.angle_alpha   90.00
_cell.angle_beta   90.00
_cell.angle_gamma   90.00
#
_symmetry.space_group_name_H-M   'P 1'
#
loop_
_entity.id
_entity.type
_entity.pdbx_description
1 polymer ?
#
loop_
_entity_poly.entity_id
_entity_poly.type
_entity_poly.pdbx_seq_one_letter_code
_entity_poly.pdbx_strand_id
1 'polypeptide(L)'
;MSTRRATPASLLRRDFAVRAAPAYASNPSVVAVVLGGSAAKGHADRFSDLELFAVWARPPTDAERRSAIEIAGGDLVRLYAAEEDETGVVWSDAWKIGRCGDVPFTGVEVDMHHFLAEDVER
;
A
#
# COMPACT_ATOMS: atom_id res chain seq x y z
N MET A 1 1.57 -19.78 -24.01
CA MET A 1 2.07 -19.11 -22.78
C MET A 1 1.50 -19.84 -21.58
N SER A 2 2.33 -20.48 -20.77
CA SER A 2 1.87 -21.07 -19.51
C SER A 2 1.64 -19.95 -18.51
N THR A 3 0.39 -19.67 -18.15
CA THR A 3 0.05 -18.77 -17.05
C THR A 3 0.58 -19.38 -15.76
N ARG A 4 1.75 -18.93 -15.29
CA ARG A 4 2.23 -19.31 -13.96
C ARG A 4 1.18 -18.89 -12.94
N ARG A 5 0.70 -19.86 -12.16
CA ARG A 5 -0.19 -19.62 -11.04
C ARG A 5 0.55 -18.76 -10.00
N ALA A 6 -0.13 -17.77 -9.43
CA ALA A 6 0.45 -16.94 -8.39
C ALA A 6 0.90 -17.78 -7.18
N THR A 7 2.03 -17.41 -6.57
CA THR A 7 2.53 -18.08 -5.37
C THR A 7 1.58 -17.91 -4.18
N PRO A 8 1.59 -18.81 -3.18
CA PRO A 8 0.81 -18.63 -1.95
C PRO A 8 1.10 -17.30 -1.25
N ALA A 9 2.36 -16.87 -1.24
CA ALA A 9 2.77 -15.58 -0.69
C ALA A 9 2.17 -14.38 -1.45
N SER A 10 2.01 -14.48 -2.77
CA SER A 10 1.34 -13.45 -3.57
C SER A 10 -0.16 -13.41 -3.28
N LEU A 11 -0.80 -14.57 -3.15
CA LEU A 11 -2.23 -14.66 -2.85
C LEU A 11 -2.55 -14.03 -1.49
N LEU A 12 -1.78 -14.37 -0.45
CA LEU A 12 -1.94 -13.77 0.88
C LEU A 12 -1.81 -12.23 0.84
N ARG A 13 -0.83 -11.71 0.10
CA ARG A 13 -0.60 -10.26 -0.05
C ARG A 13 -1.70 -9.56 -0.83
N ARG A 14 -2.24 -10.21 -1.86
CA ARG A 14 -3.42 -9.71 -2.59
C ARG A 14 -4.64 -9.65 -1.68
N ASP A 15 -4.83 -10.63 -0.81
CA ASP A 15 -5.92 -10.61 0.16
C ASP A 15 -5.77 -9.46 1.17
N PHE A 16 -4.54 -9.16 1.61
CA PHE A 16 -4.26 -7.97 2.42
C PHE A 16 -4.56 -6.69 1.64
N ALA A 17 -4.14 -6.58 0.37
CA ALA A 17 -4.41 -5.44 -0.50
C ALA A 17 -5.92 -5.18 -0.67
N VAL A 18 -6.72 -6.23 -0.91
CA VAL A 18 -8.18 -6.13 -1.03
C VAL A 18 -8.83 -5.62 0.26
N ARG A 19 -8.26 -5.96 1.43
CA ARG A 19 -8.75 -5.44 2.71
C ARG A 19 -8.33 -4.00 2.98
N ALA A 20 -7.11 -3.62 2.58
CA ALA A 20 -6.58 -2.28 2.82
C ALA A 20 -7.16 -1.23 1.85
N ALA A 21 -7.40 -1.59 0.59
CA ALA A 21 -7.80 -0.64 -0.44
C ALA A 21 -9.08 0.16 -0.11
N PRO A 22 -10.16 -0.43 0.45
CA PRO A 22 -11.35 0.33 0.84
C PRO A 22 -11.09 1.42 1.90
N ALA A 23 -10.10 1.24 2.77
CA ALA A 23 -9.77 2.23 3.79
C ALA A 23 -9.25 3.53 3.14
N TYR A 24 -8.38 3.40 2.15
CA TYR A 24 -7.88 4.54 1.36
C TYR A 24 -8.96 5.10 0.44
N ALA A 25 -9.67 4.23 -0.30
CA ALA A 25 -10.73 4.64 -1.23
C ALA A 25 -11.94 5.30 -0.55
N SER A 26 -12.07 5.21 0.77
CA SER A 26 -13.10 5.93 1.53
C SER A 26 -12.87 7.45 1.58
N ASN A 27 -11.65 7.92 1.34
CA ASN A 27 -11.36 9.34 1.20
C ASN A 27 -11.67 9.79 -0.24
N PRO A 28 -12.57 10.77 -0.46
CA PRO A 28 -12.93 11.22 -1.80
C PRO A 28 -11.79 11.88 -2.59
N SER A 29 -10.69 12.21 -1.92
CA SER A 29 -9.48 12.72 -2.57
C SER A 29 -8.60 11.60 -3.14
N VAL A 30 -8.84 10.33 -2.79
CA VAL A 30 -8.15 9.18 -3.39
C VAL A 30 -8.88 8.77 -4.65
N VAL A 31 -8.19 8.85 -5.80
CA VAL A 31 -8.77 8.51 -7.11
C VAL A 31 -8.53 7.05 -7.49
N ALA A 32 -7.44 6.45 -6.98
CA ALA A 32 -7.11 5.05 -7.21
C ALA A 32 -6.27 4.47 -6.08
N VAL A 33 -6.38 3.15 -5.89
CA VAL A 33 -5.45 2.35 -5.09
C VAL A 33 -4.94 1.22 -5.98
N VAL A 34 -3.63 1.06 -6.07
CA VAL A 34 -2.98 0.13 -6.99
C VAL A 34 -2.13 -0.87 -6.21
N LEU A 35 -2.26 -2.14 -6.56
CA LEU A 35 -1.37 -3.20 -6.07
C LEU A 35 -0.13 -3.29 -6.98
N GLY A 36 1.04 -3.13 -6.38
CA GLY A 36 2.32 -3.17 -7.06
C GLY A 36 3.06 -4.49 -6.95
N GLY A 37 4.26 -4.48 -7.53
CA GLY A 37 5.30 -5.34 -7.02
C GLY A 37 5.24 -6.83 -7.38
N SER A 38 6.01 -7.59 -6.61
CA SER A 38 6.08 -9.05 -6.73
C SER A 38 4.72 -9.72 -6.46
N ALA A 39 3.91 -9.14 -5.57
CA ALA A 39 2.55 -9.60 -5.27
C ALA A 39 1.60 -9.42 -6.46
N ALA A 40 1.60 -8.24 -7.11
CA ALA A 40 0.84 -8.02 -8.35
C ALA A 40 1.26 -8.99 -9.45
N LYS A 41 2.57 -9.20 -9.63
CA LYS A 41 3.13 -10.07 -10.67
C LYS A 41 3.00 -11.58 -10.37
N GLY A 42 2.61 -11.94 -9.15
CA GLY A 42 2.30 -13.32 -8.76
C GLY A 42 3.53 -14.16 -8.39
N HIS A 43 4.67 -13.54 -8.12
CA HIS A 43 5.92 -14.21 -7.80
C HIS A 43 6.55 -13.75 -6.47
N ALA A 44 5.75 -13.16 -5.57
CA ALA A 44 6.19 -12.87 -4.20
C ALA A 44 6.59 -14.16 -3.47
N ASP A 45 7.49 -14.04 -2.50
CA ASP A 45 7.90 -15.13 -1.62
C ASP A 45 7.70 -14.75 -0.14
N ARG A 46 8.29 -15.53 0.77
CA ARG A 46 8.15 -15.30 2.21
C ARG A 46 8.85 -14.04 2.70
N PHE A 47 9.80 -13.50 1.94
CA PHE A 47 10.60 -12.33 2.30
C PHE A 47 10.12 -11.03 1.62
N SER A 48 9.25 -11.13 0.61
CA SER A 48 8.66 -9.94 -0.02
C SER A 48 7.84 -9.11 0.97
N ASP A 49 7.77 -7.81 0.75
CA ASP A 49 6.78 -6.90 1.33
C ASP A 49 5.45 -6.97 0.53
N LEU A 50 4.54 -6.05 0.83
CA LEU A 50 3.36 -5.72 0.04
C LEU A 50 3.47 -4.26 -0.45
N GLU A 51 3.70 -4.08 -1.75
CA GLU A 51 3.73 -2.75 -2.37
C GLU A 51 2.31 -2.27 -2.73
N LEU A 52 1.89 -1.14 -2.17
CA LEU A 52 0.63 -0.46 -2.50
C LEU A 52 0.89 0.98 -2.91
N PHE A 53 0.02 1.50 -3.77
CA PHE A 53 0.06 2.89 -4.20
C PHE A 53 -1.31 3.53 -4.04
N ALA A 54 -1.37 4.75 -3.52
CA ALA A 54 -2.56 5.57 -3.50
C ALA A 54 -2.37 6.80 -4.40
N VAL A 55 -3.27 7.00 -5.36
CA VAL A 55 -3.26 8.18 -6.23
C VAL A 55 -4.27 9.17 -5.68
N TRP A 56 -3.86 10.43 -5.50
CA TRP A 56 -4.64 11.48 -4.87
C TRP A 56 -4.91 12.63 -5.84
N ALA A 57 -6.11 13.21 -5.76
CA ALA A 57 -6.48 14.44 -6.47
C ALA A 57 -5.81 15.69 -5.89
N ARG A 58 -5.29 15.61 -4.66
CA ARG A 58 -4.55 16.67 -3.96
C ARG A 58 -3.54 16.06 -2.98
N PRO A 59 -2.54 16.81 -2.52
CA PRO A 59 -1.60 16.33 -1.51
C PRO A 59 -2.33 15.72 -0.29
N PRO A 60 -1.97 14.50 0.14
CA PRO A 60 -2.52 13.92 1.36
C PRO A 60 -1.92 14.61 2.58
N THR A 61 -2.71 14.68 3.66
CA THR A 61 -2.20 15.04 4.98
C THR A 61 -1.76 13.78 5.75
N ASP A 62 -0.83 13.93 6.69
CA ASP A 62 -0.43 12.84 7.61
C ASP A 62 -1.60 12.22 8.37
N ALA A 63 -2.60 13.04 8.71
CA ALA A 63 -3.80 12.57 9.40
C ALA A 63 -4.65 11.66 8.50
N GLU A 64 -4.79 11.99 7.21
CA GLU A 64 -5.51 11.16 6.25
C GLU A 64 -4.78 9.84 6.00
N ARG A 65 -3.45 9.89 5.84
CA ARG A 65 -2.61 8.70 5.68
C ARG A 65 -2.72 7.76 6.89
N ARG A 66 -2.56 8.32 8.10
CA ARG A 66 -2.70 7.56 9.36
C ARG A 66 -4.10 6.95 9.50
N SER A 67 -5.15 7.73 9.26
CA SER A 67 -6.53 7.26 9.39
C SER A 67 -6.81 6.07 8.46
N ALA A 68 -6.32 6.11 7.21
CA ALA A 68 -6.47 4.99 6.29
C ALA A 68 -5.77 3.71 6.80
N ILE A 69 -4.56 3.84 7.36
CA ILE A 69 -3.82 2.70 7.95
C ILE A 69 -4.58 2.12 9.16
N GLU A 70 -5.10 2.97 10.04
CA GLU A 70 -5.88 2.56 11.21
C GLU A 70 -7.17 1.84 10.81
N ILE A 71 -7.92 2.38 9.84
CA ILE A 71 -9.15 1.76 9.30
C ILE A 71 -8.84 0.42 8.64
N ALA A 72 -7.69 0.28 7.97
CA ALA A 72 -7.22 -0.98 7.40
C ALA A 72 -6.79 -2.02 8.47
N GLY A 73 -6.82 -1.66 9.76
CA GLY A 73 -6.35 -2.50 10.87
C GLY A 73 -4.84 -2.67 10.90
N GLY A 74 -4.10 -1.71 10.34
CA GLY A 74 -2.65 -1.73 10.25
C GLY A 74 -1.94 -1.18 11.49
N ASP A 75 -0.69 -1.59 11.66
CA ASP A 75 0.24 -1.02 12.64
C ASP A 75 1.17 0.00 11.96
N LEU A 76 0.96 1.29 12.21
CA LEU A 76 1.79 2.35 11.65
C LEU A 76 3.23 2.27 12.19
N VAL A 77 4.20 2.01 11.32
CA VAL A 77 5.63 2.05 11.67
C VAL A 77 6.17 3.47 11.49
N ARG A 78 5.90 4.09 10.33
CA ARG A 78 6.37 5.45 10.02
C ARG A 78 5.58 6.08 8.87
N LEU A 79 5.32 7.38 8.97
CA LEU A 79 5.00 8.24 7.83
C LEU A 79 6.28 8.98 7.45
N TYR A 80 6.67 8.92 6.18
CA TYR A 80 7.78 9.71 5.65
C TYR A 80 7.24 11.03 5.10
N ALA A 81 8.10 12.06 5.13
CA ALA A 81 7.80 13.35 4.53
C ALA A 81 7.73 13.22 2.99
N ALA A 82 7.16 14.24 2.35
CA ALA A 82 7.17 14.32 0.89
C ALA A 82 8.61 14.45 0.38
N GLU A 83 8.94 13.71 -0.66
CA GLU A 83 10.22 13.80 -1.38
C GLU A 83 9.92 14.02 -2.87
N GLU A 84 10.78 14.78 -3.56
CA GLU A 84 10.72 14.91 -5.02
C GLU A 84 11.52 13.77 -5.66
N ASP A 85 10.92 13.07 -6.62
CA ASP A 85 11.57 12.04 -7.42
C ASP A 85 11.32 12.24 -8.93
N GLU A 86 11.66 11.24 -9.74
CA GLU A 86 11.49 11.29 -11.20
C GLU A 86 10.02 11.40 -11.64
N THR A 87 9.08 10.95 -10.81
CA THR A 87 7.64 10.95 -11.09
C THR A 87 6.94 12.19 -10.57
N GLY A 88 7.49 12.86 -9.56
CA GLY A 88 6.92 14.07 -8.97
C GLY A 88 7.11 14.10 -7.46
N VAL A 89 6.12 14.65 -6.74
CA VAL A 89 6.13 14.62 -5.27
C VAL A 89 5.54 13.30 -4.78
N VAL A 90 6.31 12.56 -4.00
CA VAL A 90 5.91 11.26 -3.44
C VAL A 90 5.93 11.33 -1.93
N TRP A 91 4.88 10.80 -1.31
CA TRP A 91 4.89 10.49 0.11
C TRP A 91 4.95 8.98 0.29
N SER A 92 5.69 8.51 1.30
CA SER A 92 5.83 7.09 1.58
C SER A 92 5.43 6.79 3.02
N ASP A 93 4.86 5.61 3.25
CA ASP A 93 4.50 5.11 4.58
C ASP A 93 4.96 3.65 4.73
N ALA A 94 5.48 3.31 5.91
CA ALA A 94 5.73 1.93 6.31
C ALA A 94 4.76 1.53 7.42
N TRP A 95 4.10 0.39 7.26
CA TRP A 95 3.18 -0.15 8.27
C TRP A 95 3.07 -1.68 8.16
N LYS A 96 2.54 -2.36 9.19
CA LYS A 96 2.34 -3.82 9.19
C LYS A 96 0.87 -4.20 9.08
N ILE A 97 0.57 -5.29 8.38
CA ILE A 97 -0.76 -5.89 8.29
C ILE A 97 -0.72 -7.41 8.54
N GLY A 98 -1.80 -7.93 9.13
CA GLY A 98 -1.93 -9.36 9.39
C GLY A 98 -1.18 -9.82 10.63
N ARG A 99 -1.41 -9.13 11.75
CA ARG A 99 -0.83 -9.47 13.06
C ARG A 99 -0.93 -10.97 13.37
N CYS A 100 0.10 -11.50 14.01
CA CYS A 100 0.09 -12.82 14.63
C CYS A 100 -0.66 -12.75 15.96
N GLY A 101 -1.97 -13.03 15.94
CA GLY A 101 -2.84 -12.77 17.07
C GLY A 101 -2.95 -11.27 17.36
N ASP A 102 -2.81 -10.88 18.62
CA ASP A 102 -2.91 -9.47 19.05
C ASP A 102 -1.54 -8.76 19.13
N VAL A 103 -0.46 -9.38 18.65
CA VAL A 103 0.89 -8.81 18.76
C VAL A 103 1.10 -7.73 17.69
N PRO A 104 1.31 -6.45 18.07
CA PRO A 104 1.50 -5.37 17.11
C PRO A 104 2.84 -5.50 16.37
N PHE A 105 2.94 -4.87 15.21
CA PHE A 105 4.13 -4.84 14.36
C PHE A 105 4.59 -6.23 13.86
N THR A 106 3.69 -7.20 13.86
CA THR A 106 3.90 -8.51 13.26
C THR A 106 3.10 -8.63 11.95
N GLY A 107 3.45 -9.62 11.12
CA GLY A 107 2.82 -9.83 9.82
C GLY A 107 3.67 -9.29 8.67
N VAL A 108 3.01 -8.85 7.61
CA VAL A 108 3.66 -8.38 6.37
C VAL A 108 3.82 -6.86 6.44
N GLU A 109 5.00 -6.37 6.03
CA GLU A 109 5.19 -4.94 5.80
C GLU A 109 4.48 -4.49 4.55
N VAL A 110 3.78 -3.37 4.65
CA VAL A 110 3.25 -2.64 3.51
C VAL A 110 4.19 -1.48 3.25
N ASP A 111 4.76 -1.47 2.04
CA ASP A 111 5.47 -0.32 1.50
C ASP A 111 4.46 0.46 0.67
N MET A 112 4.01 1.60 1.20
CA MET A 112 2.94 2.40 0.63
C MET A 112 3.53 3.68 0.06
N HIS A 113 3.25 3.96 -1.22
CA HIS A 113 3.56 5.27 -1.79
C HIS A 113 2.30 6.01 -2.24
N HIS A 114 2.37 7.33 -2.18
CA HIS A 114 1.30 8.23 -2.51
C HIS A 114 1.75 9.17 -3.61
N PHE A 115 0.96 9.26 -4.66
CA PHE A 115 1.22 10.12 -5.81
C PHE A 115 0.05 11.08 -6.03
N LEU A 116 0.32 12.17 -6.75
CA LEU A 116 -0.74 13.01 -7.29
C LEU A 116 -1.21 12.46 -8.64
N ALA A 117 -2.51 12.59 -8.91
CA ALA A 117 -3.10 12.20 -10.20
C ALA A 117 -2.42 12.92 -11.37
N GLU A 118 -2.11 14.21 -11.21
CA GLU A 118 -1.44 15.03 -12.23
C GLU A 118 0.00 14.60 -12.55
N ASP A 119 0.63 13.81 -11.68
CA ASP A 119 2.00 13.31 -11.85
C ASP A 119 2.00 11.94 -12.57
N VAL A 120 0.99 11.10 -12.32
CA VAL A 120 0.91 9.75 -12.92
C VAL A 120 0.16 9.69 -14.26
N GLU A 121 -0.65 10.71 -14.59
CA GLU A 121 -1.44 10.76 -15.84
C GLU A 121 -0.75 11.53 -16.99
N ARG A 122 0.55 11.82 -16.86
CA ARG A 122 1.33 12.60 -17.84
C ARG A 122 1.71 11.82 -19.09
#